data_AF-A0A0D2E341-F1
#
_entry.id   AF-A0A0D2E341-F1
#
_cell.length_a   1.000
_cell.length_b   1.000
_cell.length_c   1.000
_cell.angle_alpha   90.00
_cell.angle_beta   90.00
_cell.angle_gamma   90.00
#
_symmetry.space_group_name_H-M   'P 1'
#
loop_
_entity.id
_entity.type
_entity.pdbx_description
1 polymer ?
#
loop_
_entity_poly.entity_id
_entity_poly.type
_entity_poly.pdbx_seq_one_letter_code
_entity_poly.pdbx_strand_id
1 'polypeptide(L)'
;MAASISSFTYIPQSVLLGGDLDQESVATRMSWASTRRTTRVEDHAYCLLGIFNINMPLLYGEGERAFIRLQEEIIKVCIDYSLFAWTSYSRTARGLLASAPSAFAKSAGIVPVPGPTSSGDAATVDSEGVHVRLRVKREKEGSGTYLALFPCTKGTTVVGIYLKGEVGACFERGDYANLLFVGQPRLAQFDIVESKICIQQQRVRHHKTCPLQEAAAYGNLAVVNMLLEKGVDPDCYNITTGETPLTSAAGKGHAIIVRKLLEHDAKVIRKTQLGRLPLAIAIRHGHYGTVMILLNHLTHLCGDDDLRKLRSSVMFALHQAHLKVLEVFAEYGGDVARAVLCEPTALNSIKQTDQIPILESLQTGGLDILDALDRGRESFHDILNVLLKYCPDLPYQRIFGGYKPLDRTVTNNDEDAVKLLLQQDAGLDKVELLPISIKLAAARGYDCVLRALMAESEHLKERIVHSDMLRAAIDNGREGVVKLLLEEGLDPAYVDPVGETLLVMG
;
A
#
# COMPACT_ATOMS: atom_id res chain seq x y z
N MET A 1 4.21 61.48 20.88
CA MET A 1 4.14 60.01 21.07
C MET A 1 3.35 59.33 19.95
N ALA A 2 2.08 59.72 19.70
CA ALA A 2 1.25 59.12 18.64
C ALA A 2 1.86 59.19 17.23
N ALA A 3 2.48 60.32 16.84
CA ALA A 3 3.16 60.46 15.54
C ALA A 3 4.29 59.44 15.34
N SER A 4 5.11 59.22 16.37
CA SER A 4 6.19 58.22 16.34
C SER A 4 5.62 56.80 16.23
N ILE A 5 4.58 56.46 17.00
CA ILE A 5 3.93 55.13 16.94
C ILE A 5 3.31 54.92 15.55
N SER A 6 2.67 55.94 14.98
CA SER A 6 2.08 55.90 13.65
C SER A 6 3.14 55.61 12.57
N SER A 7 4.34 56.21 12.67
CA SER A 7 5.42 55.92 11.71
C SER A 7 5.96 54.48 11.76
N PHE A 8 5.83 53.77 12.90
CA PHE A 8 6.26 52.38 13.03
C PHE A 8 5.15 51.37 12.74
N THR A 9 3.93 51.67 13.16
CA THR A 9 2.79 50.75 13.06
C THR A 9 1.97 50.93 11.78
N TYR A 10 2.18 52.05 11.07
CA TYR A 10 1.38 52.51 9.93
C TYR A 10 -0.10 52.74 10.25
N ILE A 11 -0.48 52.69 11.53
CA ILE A 11 -1.83 53.02 12.01
C ILE A 11 -1.95 54.56 12.05
N PRO A 12 -3.01 55.15 11.48
CA PRO A 12 -3.22 56.60 11.50
C PRO A 12 -3.24 57.18 12.92
N GLN A 13 -2.71 58.39 13.09
CA GLN A 13 -2.71 59.07 14.40
C GLN A 13 -4.14 59.27 14.94
N SER A 14 -5.11 59.51 14.06
CA SER A 14 -6.53 59.63 14.42
C SER A 14 -7.03 58.38 15.15
N VAL A 15 -6.72 57.20 14.63
CA VAL A 15 -7.10 55.91 15.22
C VAL A 15 -6.36 55.68 16.55
N LEU A 16 -5.05 55.98 16.60
CA LEU A 16 -4.26 55.83 17.83
C LEU A 16 -4.69 56.75 18.98
N LEU A 17 -5.35 57.87 18.65
CA LEU A 17 -5.88 58.84 19.62
C LEU A 17 -7.34 58.56 20.02
N GLY A 18 -7.86 57.36 19.71
CA GLY A 18 -9.22 56.94 20.07
C GLY A 18 -10.26 57.11 18.96
N GLY A 19 -9.82 57.30 17.71
CA GLY A 19 -10.71 57.25 16.55
C GLY A 19 -11.32 55.85 16.37
N ASP A 20 -12.52 55.81 15.80
CA ASP A 20 -13.26 54.59 15.57
C ASP A 20 -12.58 53.71 14.50
N LEU A 21 -12.18 52.50 14.91
CA LEU A 21 -11.47 51.54 14.07
C LEU A 21 -12.38 50.95 12.99
N ASP A 22 -13.69 50.91 13.23
CA ASP A 22 -14.67 50.29 12.33
C ASP A 22 -15.04 51.19 11.15
N GLN A 23 -14.64 52.47 11.17
CA GLN A 23 -14.72 53.36 10.01
C GLN A 23 -13.73 52.98 8.90
N GLU A 24 -12.66 52.28 9.26
CA GLU A 24 -11.62 51.87 8.32
C GLU A 24 -11.94 50.51 7.72
N SER A 25 -11.85 50.43 6.38
CA SER A 25 -12.09 49.18 5.66
C SER A 25 -11.12 48.07 6.07
N VAL A 26 -11.53 46.81 5.87
CA VAL A 26 -10.70 45.64 6.14
C VAL A 26 -9.38 45.71 5.34
N ALA A 27 -9.44 46.09 4.07
CA ALA A 27 -8.25 46.30 3.23
C ALA A 27 -7.28 47.33 3.81
N THR A 28 -7.80 48.47 4.31
CA THR A 28 -6.97 49.53 4.89
C THR A 28 -6.33 49.06 6.19
N ARG A 29 -7.10 48.42 7.07
CA ARG A 29 -6.58 47.84 8.32
C ARG A 29 -5.52 46.77 8.06
N MET A 30 -5.72 45.90 7.07
CA MET A 30 -4.72 44.91 6.65
C MET A 30 -3.44 45.56 6.13
N SER A 31 -3.55 46.68 5.39
CA SER A 31 -2.41 47.38 4.80
C SER A 31 -1.45 47.95 5.84
N TRP A 32 -1.93 48.32 7.04
CA TRP A 32 -1.08 48.79 8.16
C TRP A 32 -0.08 47.72 8.62
N ALA A 33 -0.40 46.45 8.37
CA ALA A 33 0.45 45.32 8.72
C ALA A 33 1.35 44.84 7.58
N SER A 34 1.27 45.46 6.38
CA SER A 34 1.93 44.96 5.17
C SER A 34 3.45 44.90 5.23
N THR A 35 4.07 45.74 6.06
CA THR A 35 5.53 45.84 6.24
C THR A 35 6.02 45.19 7.55
N ARG A 36 5.11 44.63 8.36
CA ARG A 36 5.47 44.02 9.65
C ARG A 36 6.33 42.78 9.43
N ARG A 37 7.33 42.62 10.29
CA ARG A 37 8.18 41.43 10.36
C ARG A 37 7.99 40.77 11.71
N THR A 38 7.81 39.46 11.71
CA THR A 38 7.62 38.66 12.92
C THR A 38 8.61 37.50 12.93
N THR A 39 8.83 36.92 14.11
CA THR A 39 9.77 35.80 14.27
C THR A 39 9.19 34.50 13.72
N ARG A 40 7.91 34.22 13.98
CA ARG A 40 7.20 33.07 13.41
C ARG A 40 6.21 33.51 12.35
N VAL A 41 5.99 32.69 11.33
CA VAL A 41 5.13 33.05 10.20
C VAL A 41 3.69 33.31 10.66
N GLU A 42 3.17 32.49 11.56
CA GLU A 42 1.82 32.61 12.13
C GLU A 42 1.58 33.91 12.91
N ASP A 43 2.62 34.53 13.47
CA ASP A 43 2.51 35.77 14.24
C ASP A 43 2.08 36.96 13.35
N HIS A 44 2.27 36.87 12.02
CA HIS A 44 1.71 37.84 11.08
C HIS A 44 0.18 37.92 11.15
N ALA A 45 -0.50 36.83 11.53
CA ALA A 45 -1.93 36.82 11.77
C ALA A 45 -2.28 37.20 13.21
N TYR A 46 -1.57 36.62 14.18
CA TYR A 46 -1.92 36.80 15.59
C TYR A 46 -1.73 38.25 16.09
N CYS A 47 -0.80 39.00 15.51
CA CYS A 47 -0.64 40.42 15.81
C CYS A 47 -1.78 41.31 15.28
N LEU A 48 -2.76 40.75 14.55
CA LEU A 48 -3.90 41.46 13.97
C LEU A 48 -5.22 41.15 14.65
N LEU A 49 -5.26 40.19 15.59
CA LEU A 49 -6.50 39.79 16.26
C LEU A 49 -7.24 40.97 16.89
N GLY A 50 -6.53 41.84 17.60
CA GLY A 50 -7.10 43.04 18.21
C GLY A 50 -7.57 44.09 17.20
N ILE A 51 -6.94 44.19 16.01
CA ILE A 51 -7.31 45.16 14.97
C ILE A 51 -8.64 44.79 14.30
N PHE A 52 -8.96 43.50 14.26
CA PHE A 52 -10.20 42.98 13.68
C PHE A 52 -11.22 42.54 14.73
N ASN A 53 -10.91 42.71 16.02
CA ASN A 53 -11.71 42.22 17.14
C ASN A 53 -12.07 40.73 17.00
N ILE A 54 -11.10 39.91 16.59
CA ILE A 54 -11.26 38.47 16.37
C ILE A 54 -10.64 37.70 17.51
N ASN A 55 -11.39 36.70 17.98
CA ASN A 55 -10.89 35.69 18.88
C ASN A 55 -10.73 34.37 18.14
N MET A 56 -9.50 33.87 18.02
CA MET A 56 -9.20 32.55 17.47
C MET A 56 -8.05 31.90 18.26
N PRO A 57 -8.07 30.57 18.49
CA PRO A 57 -7.00 29.89 19.21
C PRO A 57 -5.64 30.00 18.51
N LEU A 58 -4.58 30.26 19.28
CA LEU A 58 -3.20 30.27 18.77
C LEU A 58 -2.73 28.82 18.54
N LEU A 59 -2.40 28.48 17.29
CA LEU A 59 -1.94 27.17 16.85
C LEU A 59 -0.53 27.30 16.25
N TYR A 60 0.48 27.23 17.11
CA TYR A 60 1.87 27.32 16.65
C TYR A 60 2.25 26.14 15.74
N GLY A 61 2.93 26.45 14.64
CA GLY A 61 3.27 25.47 13.59
C GLY A 61 2.31 25.45 12.39
N GLU A 62 1.23 26.24 12.38
CA GLU A 62 0.32 26.31 11.23
C GLU A 62 0.84 27.20 10.07
N GLY A 63 1.86 28.02 10.32
CA GLY A 63 2.52 28.87 9.31
C GLY A 63 1.57 29.89 8.67
N GLU A 64 1.60 30.02 7.34
CA GLU A 64 0.76 30.97 6.57
C GLU A 64 -0.75 30.74 6.74
N ARG A 65 -1.16 29.56 7.24
CA ARG A 65 -2.57 29.22 7.46
C ARG A 65 -3.20 30.02 8.58
N ALA A 66 -2.40 30.49 9.55
CA ALA A 66 -2.88 31.38 10.59
C ALA A 66 -3.57 32.61 9.97
N PHE A 67 -3.00 33.14 8.89
CA PHE A 67 -3.51 34.32 8.21
C PHE A 67 -4.73 34.01 7.33
N ILE A 68 -4.79 32.83 6.73
CA ILE A 68 -6.00 32.36 6.04
C ILE A 68 -7.15 32.21 7.04
N ARG A 69 -6.90 31.56 8.18
CA ARG A 69 -7.87 31.33 9.25
C ARG A 69 -8.36 32.65 9.86
N LEU A 70 -7.47 33.62 10.06
CA LEU A 70 -7.86 34.97 10.44
C LEU A 70 -8.89 35.55 9.46
N GLN A 71 -8.64 35.46 8.16
CA GLN A 71 -9.57 35.98 7.14
C GLN A 71 -10.90 35.19 7.12
N GLU A 72 -10.86 33.87 7.34
CA GLU A 72 -12.07 33.06 7.50
C GLU A 72 -12.91 33.52 8.71
N GLU A 73 -12.28 33.88 9.84
CA GLU A 73 -12.99 34.46 10.99
C GLU A 73 -13.51 35.89 10.70
N ILE A 74 -12.76 36.72 9.96
CA ILE A 74 -13.24 38.04 9.51
C ILE A 74 -14.52 37.89 8.68
N ILE A 75 -14.56 36.93 7.76
CA ILE A 75 -15.72 36.68 6.89
C ILE A 75 -17.00 36.39 7.69
N LYS A 76 -16.88 35.73 8.85
CA LYS A 76 -18.06 35.40 9.69
C LYS A 76 -18.68 36.62 10.35
N VAL A 77 -17.91 37.69 10.58
CA VAL A 77 -18.32 38.86 11.35
C VAL A 77 -18.39 40.15 10.51
N CYS A 78 -17.89 40.13 9.27
CA CYS A 78 -17.75 41.32 8.44
C CYS A 78 -18.22 41.08 6.99
N ILE A 79 -19.00 42.02 6.45
CA ILE A 79 -19.52 41.99 5.07
C ILE A 79 -18.65 42.86 4.13
N ASP A 80 -17.43 43.20 4.54
CA ASP A 80 -16.53 44.06 3.77
C ASP A 80 -15.73 43.26 2.72
N TYR A 81 -16.15 43.38 1.46
CA TYR A 81 -15.50 42.74 0.31
C TYR A 81 -14.12 43.33 -0.03
N SER A 82 -13.71 44.44 0.57
CA SER A 82 -12.33 44.94 0.45
C SER A 82 -11.31 43.92 0.97
N LEU A 83 -11.71 42.98 1.83
CA LEU A 83 -10.92 41.81 2.24
C LEU A 83 -10.32 41.03 1.06
N PHE A 84 -11.02 40.97 -0.08
CA PHE A 84 -10.56 40.22 -1.25
C PHE A 84 -9.70 41.05 -2.21
N ALA A 85 -9.57 42.36 -1.96
CA ALA A 85 -8.84 43.30 -2.77
C ALA A 85 -7.34 43.34 -2.40
N TRP A 86 -6.62 42.26 -2.65
CA TRP A 86 -5.17 42.15 -2.43
C TRP A 86 -4.42 41.80 -3.72
N THR A 87 -3.10 42.00 -3.72
CA THR A 87 -2.20 41.62 -4.84
C THR A 87 -1.07 40.73 -4.33
N SER A 88 -0.63 39.76 -5.12
CA SER A 88 0.55 38.96 -4.82
C SER A 88 1.35 38.68 -6.08
N TYR A 89 2.66 38.82 -5.96
CA TYR A 89 3.62 38.37 -6.97
C TYR A 89 4.02 36.90 -6.77
N SER A 90 3.59 36.29 -5.67
CA SER A 90 3.89 34.89 -5.40
C SER A 90 3.02 33.98 -6.26
N ARG A 91 3.66 33.03 -6.95
CA ARG A 91 2.96 31.92 -7.62
C ARG A 91 2.28 30.95 -6.64
N THR A 92 2.52 31.11 -5.34
CA THR A 92 1.87 30.30 -4.30
C THR A 92 0.52 30.88 -3.85
N ALA A 93 0.23 32.15 -4.16
CA ALA A 93 -1.05 32.76 -3.85
C ALA A 93 -2.14 32.08 -4.67
N ARG A 94 -3.12 31.48 -3.99
CA ARG A 94 -4.16 30.67 -4.61
C ARG A 94 -5.50 30.96 -3.96
N GLY A 95 -6.53 31.14 -4.78
CA GLY A 95 -7.88 31.45 -4.32
C GLY A 95 -8.11 32.93 -4.01
N LEU A 96 -9.15 33.21 -3.21
CA LEU A 96 -9.59 34.57 -2.91
C LEU A 96 -8.98 35.16 -1.63
N LEU A 97 -8.40 34.34 -0.75
CA LEU A 97 -7.76 34.79 0.49
C LEU A 97 -6.27 35.00 0.29
N ALA A 98 -5.74 36.05 0.92
CA ALA A 98 -4.32 36.37 0.87
C ALA A 98 -3.50 35.41 1.76
N SER A 99 -2.24 35.17 1.42
CA SER A 99 -1.34 34.36 2.26
C SER A 99 -0.65 35.14 3.38
N ALA A 100 -0.55 36.47 3.25
CA ALA A 100 0.09 37.34 4.23
C ALA A 100 -0.45 38.78 4.15
N PRO A 101 -0.29 39.59 5.22
CA PRO A 101 -0.67 41.01 5.23
C PRO A 101 0.04 41.85 4.16
N SER A 102 1.25 41.44 3.76
CA SER A 102 2.04 42.10 2.71
C SER A 102 1.32 42.18 1.36
N ALA A 103 0.38 41.26 1.09
CA ALA A 103 -0.45 41.28 -0.10
C ALA A 103 -1.37 42.51 -0.19
N PHE A 104 -1.65 43.15 0.95
CA PHE A 104 -2.49 44.34 1.05
C PHE A 104 -1.72 45.67 0.95
N ALA A 105 -0.41 45.64 0.66
CA ALA A 105 0.41 46.86 0.56
C ALA A 105 -0.15 47.90 -0.43
N LYS A 106 -0.83 47.45 -1.49
CA LYS A 106 -1.46 48.34 -2.51
C LYS A 106 -2.94 48.61 -2.28
N SER A 107 -3.50 48.03 -1.22
CA SER A 107 -4.94 48.03 -0.93
C SER A 107 -5.38 49.15 0.00
N ALA A 108 -4.43 49.94 0.50
CA ALA A 108 -4.72 51.14 1.28
C ALA A 108 -5.66 52.10 0.53
N GLY A 109 -6.69 52.59 1.22
CA GLY A 109 -7.68 53.52 0.67
C GLY A 109 -8.75 52.87 -0.21
N ILE A 110 -8.81 51.54 -0.27
CA ILE A 110 -9.97 50.83 -0.85
C ILE A 110 -11.07 50.83 0.19
N VAL A 111 -12.23 51.39 -0.13
CA VAL A 111 -13.37 51.52 0.79
C VAL A 111 -14.61 50.80 0.24
N PRO A 112 -15.46 50.20 1.09
CA PRO A 112 -16.74 49.67 0.67
C PRO A 112 -17.62 50.75 0.03
N VAL A 113 -18.40 50.39 -0.99
CA VAL A 113 -19.40 51.31 -1.54
C VAL A 113 -20.63 51.33 -0.63
N PRO A 114 -21.06 52.49 -0.11
CA PRO A 114 -22.29 52.60 0.65
C PRO A 114 -23.49 52.35 -0.26
N GLY A 115 -24.30 51.34 0.06
CA GLY A 115 -25.54 51.05 -0.67
C GLY A 115 -26.27 49.85 -0.07
N PRO A 116 -27.54 49.63 -0.43
CA PRO A 116 -28.27 48.45 -0.01
C PRO A 116 -27.70 47.25 -0.78
N THR A 117 -26.60 46.68 -0.29
CA THR A 117 -26.40 45.25 -0.48
C THR A 117 -27.58 44.60 0.24
N SER A 118 -28.45 43.93 -0.53
CA SER A 118 -29.63 43.25 0.00
C SER A 118 -29.22 42.49 1.27
N SER A 119 -29.88 42.83 2.38
CA SER A 119 -29.64 42.27 3.71
C SER A 119 -29.79 40.74 3.62
N GLY A 120 -28.68 40.00 3.53
CA GLY A 120 -28.74 38.54 3.51
C GLY A 120 -27.53 37.78 3.02
N ASP A 121 -26.63 38.35 2.21
CA ASP A 121 -25.60 37.53 1.54
C ASP A 121 -24.16 37.93 1.92
N ALA A 122 -23.80 37.60 3.16
CA ALA A 122 -22.41 37.55 3.59
C ALA A 122 -21.64 36.49 2.78
N ALA A 123 -20.35 36.74 2.57
CA ALA A 123 -19.48 35.71 1.99
C ALA A 123 -19.46 34.48 2.91
N THR A 124 -19.45 33.27 2.35
CA THR A 124 -19.34 32.02 3.12
C THR A 124 -18.17 31.20 2.63
N VAL A 125 -17.59 30.36 3.50
CA VAL A 125 -16.47 29.48 3.17
C VAL A 125 -16.88 28.03 3.45
N ASP A 126 -16.67 27.14 2.48
CA ASP A 126 -16.90 25.71 2.62
C ASP A 126 -15.75 24.87 2.03
N SER A 127 -16.01 23.59 1.72
CA SER A 127 -15.02 22.70 1.12
C SER A 127 -14.72 22.99 -0.36
N GLU A 128 -15.60 23.68 -1.08
CA GLU A 128 -15.45 24.02 -2.48
C GLU A 128 -14.70 25.35 -2.68
N GLY A 129 -14.95 26.34 -1.82
CA GLY A 129 -14.21 27.60 -1.84
C GLY A 129 -14.85 28.73 -1.04
N VAL A 130 -14.61 29.96 -1.50
CA VAL A 130 -15.31 31.16 -0.98
C VAL A 130 -16.50 31.45 -1.88
N HIS A 131 -17.69 31.44 -1.30
CA HIS A 131 -18.92 31.79 -1.97
C HIS A 131 -19.19 33.27 -1.76
N VAL A 132 -19.23 34.02 -2.85
CA VAL A 132 -19.39 35.48 -2.86
C VAL A 132 -20.45 35.87 -3.87
N ARG A 133 -21.17 36.97 -3.60
CA ARG A 133 -22.07 37.56 -4.58
C ARG A 133 -21.40 38.75 -5.24
N LEU A 134 -21.05 38.61 -6.51
CA LEU A 134 -20.32 39.63 -7.28
C LEU A 134 -21.02 39.93 -8.60
N ARG A 135 -20.74 41.11 -9.15
CA ARG A 135 -21.09 41.45 -10.53
C ARG A 135 -20.03 40.84 -11.45
N VAL A 136 -20.44 39.91 -12.29
CA VAL A 136 -19.52 39.14 -13.16
C VAL A 136 -19.91 39.34 -14.61
N LYS A 137 -18.94 39.67 -15.45
CA LYS A 137 -19.11 39.80 -16.91
C LYS A 137 -18.09 38.92 -17.63
N ARG A 138 -18.55 38.12 -18.59
CA ARG A 138 -17.66 37.36 -19.48
C ARG A 138 -16.95 38.32 -20.44
N GLU A 139 -15.62 38.18 -20.60
CA GLU A 139 -14.85 39.11 -21.44
C GLU A 139 -15.00 38.82 -22.95
N LYS A 140 -14.91 37.54 -23.34
CA LYS A 140 -15.11 37.07 -24.72
C LYS A 140 -15.80 35.71 -24.71
N GLU A 141 -16.71 35.49 -25.65
CA GLU A 141 -17.31 34.16 -25.88
C GLU A 141 -16.21 33.13 -26.17
N GLY A 142 -16.25 31.98 -25.48
CA GLY A 142 -15.27 30.90 -25.62
C GLY A 142 -13.95 31.06 -24.83
N SER A 143 -13.67 32.21 -24.21
CA SER A 143 -12.38 32.45 -23.53
C SER A 143 -12.24 31.84 -22.12
N GLY A 144 -13.34 31.41 -21.51
CA GLY A 144 -13.38 30.95 -20.10
C GLY A 144 -12.94 32.02 -19.08
N THR A 145 -12.83 33.30 -19.49
CA THR A 145 -12.33 34.40 -18.66
C THR A 145 -13.46 35.38 -18.34
N TYR A 146 -13.54 35.75 -17.06
CA TYR A 146 -14.59 36.60 -16.51
C TYR A 146 -13.96 37.74 -15.73
N LEU A 147 -14.62 38.89 -15.74
CA LEU A 147 -14.30 40.05 -14.94
C LEU A 147 -15.32 40.14 -13.81
N ALA A 148 -14.85 40.05 -12.57
CA ALA A 148 -15.67 40.20 -11.38
C ALA A 148 -15.37 41.53 -10.70
N LEU A 149 -16.41 42.26 -10.30
CA LEU A 149 -16.31 43.54 -9.61
C LEU A 149 -16.73 43.40 -8.16
N PHE A 150 -15.91 43.92 -7.26
CA PHE A 150 -16.22 44.02 -5.84
C PHE A 150 -17.06 45.27 -5.56
N PRO A 151 -17.93 45.24 -4.53
CA PRO A 151 -18.65 46.42 -4.05
C PRO A 151 -17.73 47.34 -3.23
N CYS A 152 -16.54 47.65 -3.75
CA CYS A 152 -15.58 48.56 -3.13
C CYS A 152 -14.89 49.43 -4.19
N THR A 153 -14.45 50.62 -3.78
CA THR A 153 -13.83 51.62 -4.66
C THR A 153 -12.48 52.07 -4.13
N LYS A 154 -11.62 52.51 -5.06
CA LYS A 154 -10.43 53.30 -4.76
C LYS A 154 -10.56 54.62 -5.50
N GLY A 155 -10.78 55.70 -4.76
CA GLY A 155 -11.16 56.99 -5.33
C GLY A 155 -12.49 56.88 -6.09
N THR A 156 -12.46 57.14 -7.40
CA THR A 156 -13.65 57.11 -8.29
C THR A 156 -13.83 55.81 -9.07
N THR A 157 -12.94 54.83 -8.85
CA THR A 157 -12.91 53.58 -9.62
C THR A 157 -13.34 52.39 -8.77
N VAL A 158 -14.12 51.47 -9.36
CA VAL A 158 -14.54 50.22 -8.72
C VAL A 158 -13.42 49.18 -8.86
N VAL A 159 -13.19 48.43 -7.79
CA VAL A 159 -12.15 47.39 -7.77
C VAL A 159 -12.68 46.09 -8.37
N GLY A 160 -11.88 45.45 -9.23
CA GLY A 160 -12.22 44.17 -9.84
C GLY A 160 -11.05 43.22 -9.98
N ILE A 161 -11.37 41.96 -10.28
CA ILE A 161 -10.41 40.87 -10.52
C ILE A 161 -10.81 40.06 -11.75
N TYR A 162 -9.83 39.41 -12.36
CA TYR A 162 -10.07 38.39 -13.36
C TYR A 162 -10.32 37.04 -12.71
N LEU A 163 -11.30 36.32 -13.25
CA LEU A 163 -11.64 34.94 -12.91
C LEU A 163 -11.51 34.06 -14.16
N LYS A 164 -11.13 32.80 -13.95
CA LYS A 164 -11.10 31.75 -14.97
C LYS A 164 -12.04 30.63 -14.54
N GLY A 165 -12.81 30.08 -15.47
CA GLY A 165 -13.70 28.96 -15.17
C GLY A 165 -14.77 28.74 -16.22
N GLU A 166 -15.67 27.80 -15.94
CA GLU A 166 -16.83 27.48 -16.76
C GLU A 166 -18.12 27.75 -15.99
N VAL A 167 -19.20 28.07 -16.70
CA VAL A 167 -20.51 28.36 -16.06
C VAL A 167 -21.03 27.09 -15.43
N GLY A 168 -21.32 27.12 -14.13
CA GLY A 168 -21.79 25.96 -13.36
C GLY A 168 -20.72 25.28 -12.50
N ALA A 169 -19.45 25.73 -12.58
CA ALA A 169 -18.35 25.27 -11.72
C ALA A 169 -17.81 26.41 -10.84
N CYS A 170 -16.90 26.08 -9.90
CA CYS A 170 -16.15 27.10 -9.15
C CYS A 170 -15.13 27.80 -10.05
N PHE A 171 -14.99 29.11 -9.89
CA PHE A 171 -14.02 29.95 -10.57
C PHE A 171 -12.65 29.91 -9.87
N GLU A 172 -11.58 30.12 -10.62
CA GLU A 172 -10.25 30.40 -10.07
C GLU A 172 -9.88 31.87 -10.32
N ARG A 173 -9.13 32.48 -9.38
CA ARG A 173 -8.61 33.84 -9.61
C ARG A 173 -7.54 33.79 -10.72
N GLY A 174 -7.74 34.58 -11.77
CA GLY A 174 -6.97 34.54 -13.01
C GLY A 174 -5.72 35.42 -13.03
N ASP A 175 -5.75 36.57 -12.34
CA ASP A 175 -4.60 37.46 -12.12
C ASP A 175 -4.47 37.80 -10.63
N TYR A 176 -3.28 37.53 -10.09
CA TYR A 176 -2.91 37.80 -8.71
C TYR A 176 -2.02 39.04 -8.57
N ALA A 177 -1.31 39.42 -9.64
CA ALA A 177 -0.31 40.49 -9.57
C ALA A 177 -0.94 41.88 -9.52
N ASN A 178 -2.13 42.04 -10.10
CA ASN A 178 -2.80 43.33 -10.23
C ASN A 178 -4.27 43.26 -9.80
N LEU A 179 -4.75 44.39 -9.27
CA LEU A 179 -6.18 44.70 -9.15
C LEU A 179 -6.59 45.56 -10.34
N LEU A 180 -7.79 45.34 -10.83
CA LEU A 180 -8.37 46.18 -11.87
C LEU A 180 -9.14 47.33 -11.23
N PHE A 181 -9.00 48.52 -11.82
CA PHE A 181 -9.71 49.72 -11.41
C PHE A 181 -10.60 50.16 -12.58
N VAL A 182 -11.91 49.97 -12.43
CA VAL A 182 -12.89 50.19 -13.49
C VAL A 182 -13.61 51.52 -13.24
N GLY A 183 -13.47 52.46 -14.17
CA GLY A 183 -14.16 53.75 -14.12
C GLY A 183 -15.63 53.67 -14.55
N GLN A 184 -16.41 54.70 -14.21
CA GLN A 184 -17.85 54.79 -14.51
C GLN A 184 -18.26 54.52 -15.97
N PRO A 185 -17.54 54.99 -17.01
CA PRO A 185 -17.96 54.75 -18.40
C PRO A 185 -17.98 53.27 -18.78
N ARG A 186 -17.07 52.47 -18.19
CA ARG A 186 -16.97 51.04 -18.45
C ARG A 186 -17.93 50.23 -17.58
N LEU A 187 -18.30 50.75 -16.40
CA LEU A 187 -19.32 50.18 -15.51
C LEU A 187 -20.71 50.16 -16.14
N ALA A 188 -21.06 51.19 -16.92
CA ALA A 188 -22.33 51.26 -17.65
C ALA A 188 -22.52 50.13 -18.68
N GLN A 189 -21.44 49.44 -19.08
CA GLN A 189 -21.48 48.31 -20.02
C GLN A 189 -21.69 46.95 -19.33
N PHE A 190 -21.82 46.91 -18.01
CA PHE A 190 -22.10 45.68 -17.27
C PHE A 190 -23.61 45.53 -17.13
N ASP A 191 -24.18 44.52 -17.80
CA ASP A 191 -25.56 44.11 -17.52
C ASP A 191 -25.65 43.70 -16.05
N ILE A 192 -26.55 44.38 -15.31
CA ILE A 192 -26.58 44.40 -13.85
C ILE A 192 -27.20 43.10 -13.33
N VAL A 193 -26.43 42.00 -13.38
CA VAL A 193 -26.82 40.73 -12.75
C VAL A 193 -25.75 40.36 -11.73
N GLU A 194 -26.07 40.62 -10.45
CA GLU A 194 -25.30 40.08 -9.34
C GLU A 194 -25.51 38.57 -9.25
N SER A 195 -24.41 37.82 -9.29
CA SER A 195 -24.44 36.36 -9.28
C SER A 195 -23.73 35.82 -8.06
N LYS A 196 -24.32 34.82 -7.40
CA LYS A 196 -23.61 34.03 -6.39
C LYS A 196 -22.64 33.10 -7.11
N ILE A 197 -21.35 33.24 -6.83
CA ILE A 197 -20.28 32.46 -7.43
C ILE A 197 -19.44 31.81 -6.34
N CYS A 198 -18.94 30.60 -6.64
CA CYS A 198 -17.90 29.96 -5.86
C CYS A 198 -16.54 30.33 -6.47
N ILE A 199 -15.60 30.83 -5.66
CA ILE A 199 -14.20 30.98 -6.06
C ILE A 199 -13.40 29.93 -5.30
N GLN A 200 -12.83 28.98 -6.04
CA GLN A 200 -12.10 27.86 -5.49
C GLN A 200 -10.92 28.37 -4.67
N GLN A 201 -10.94 28.08 -3.37
CA GLN A 201 -9.71 28.10 -2.61
C GLN A 201 -8.97 26.82 -2.96
N GLN A 202 -7.86 26.89 -3.67
CA GLN A 202 -6.91 25.80 -3.57
C GLN A 202 -6.30 25.90 -2.18
N ARG A 203 -6.99 25.34 -1.18
CA ARG A 203 -6.31 24.81 -0.01
C ARG A 203 -5.14 24.03 -0.59
N VAL A 204 -3.92 24.30 -0.12
CA VAL A 204 -2.83 23.34 -0.26
C VAL A 204 -3.51 22.02 0.03
N ARG A 205 -3.61 21.13 -0.97
CA ARG A 205 -4.01 19.76 -0.73
C ARG A 205 -2.95 19.32 0.25
N HIS A 206 -3.24 19.47 1.55
CA HIS A 206 -2.66 18.59 2.51
C HIS A 206 -2.88 17.25 1.86
N HIS A 207 -1.80 16.49 1.73
CA HIS A 207 -1.87 15.04 1.77
C HIS A 207 -3.18 14.70 2.47
N LYS A 208 -4.18 14.05 1.83
CA LYS A 208 -5.40 13.65 2.55
C LYS A 208 -4.87 12.85 3.73
N THR A 209 -4.68 13.49 4.87
CA THR A 209 -4.25 12.89 6.11
C THR A 209 -5.55 12.30 6.56
N CYS A 210 -5.72 11.01 6.28
CA CYS A 210 -6.91 10.36 6.78
C CYS A 210 -6.78 10.34 8.30
N PRO A 211 -7.67 11.02 9.07
CA PRO A 211 -7.55 11.06 10.52
C PRO A 211 -7.62 9.66 11.13
N LEU A 212 -8.39 8.76 10.49
CA LEU A 212 -8.46 7.35 10.87
C LEU A 212 -7.13 6.63 10.63
N GLN A 213 -6.39 6.97 9.57
CA GLN A 213 -5.07 6.40 9.29
C GLN A 213 -4.05 6.84 10.34
N GLU A 214 -4.09 8.11 10.72
CA GLU A 214 -3.18 8.66 11.73
C GLU A 214 -3.49 8.11 13.12
N ALA A 215 -4.77 8.05 13.51
CA ALA A 215 -5.21 7.40 14.75
C ALA A 215 -4.79 5.92 14.80
N ALA A 216 -4.92 5.21 13.67
CA ALA A 216 -4.49 3.83 13.52
C ALA A 216 -2.96 3.68 13.61
N ALA A 217 -2.18 4.62 13.06
CA ALA A 217 -0.72 4.62 13.17
C ALA A 217 -0.23 4.82 14.62
N TYR A 218 -0.91 5.71 15.37
CA TYR A 218 -0.55 6.01 16.76
C TYR A 218 -1.16 5.03 17.79
N GLY A 219 -1.96 4.05 17.37
CA GLY A 219 -2.53 3.07 18.30
C GLY A 219 -3.71 3.59 19.12
N ASN A 220 -4.34 4.70 18.72
CA ASN A 220 -5.40 5.32 19.50
C ASN A 220 -6.77 4.70 19.21
N LEU A 221 -7.05 3.57 19.87
CA LEU A 221 -8.28 2.80 19.68
C LEU A 221 -9.56 3.63 19.93
N ALA A 222 -9.56 4.52 20.93
CA ALA A 222 -10.73 5.35 21.24
C ALA A 222 -11.10 6.27 20.07
N VAL A 223 -10.10 6.89 19.45
CA VAL A 223 -10.30 7.75 18.27
C VAL A 223 -10.67 6.92 17.05
N VAL A 224 -10.07 5.74 16.86
CA VAL A 224 -10.45 4.81 15.77
C VAL A 224 -11.93 4.43 15.86
N ASN A 225 -12.39 4.00 17.05
CA ASN A 225 -13.80 3.63 17.26
C ASN A 225 -14.73 4.81 16.96
N MET A 226 -14.44 5.99 17.53
CA MET A 226 -15.23 7.20 17.29
C MET A 226 -15.33 7.52 15.79
N LEU A 227 -14.22 7.44 15.04
CA LEU A 227 -14.20 7.77 13.61
C LEU A 227 -14.98 6.74 12.77
N LEU A 228 -14.85 5.45 13.08
CA LEU A 228 -15.61 4.39 12.42
C LEU A 228 -17.12 4.51 12.70
N GLU A 229 -17.51 4.81 13.94
CA GLU A 229 -18.91 5.07 14.33
C GLU A 229 -19.51 6.28 13.61
N LYS A 230 -18.68 7.27 13.24
CA LYS A 230 -19.09 8.45 12.45
C LYS A 230 -19.16 8.18 10.94
N GLY A 231 -18.93 6.94 10.49
CA GLY A 231 -19.04 6.55 9.09
C GLY A 231 -17.85 6.98 8.23
N VAL A 232 -16.68 7.19 8.83
CA VAL A 232 -15.45 7.44 8.06
C VAL A 232 -15.08 6.17 7.27
N ASP A 233 -14.77 6.35 5.98
CA ASP A 233 -14.32 5.27 5.11
C ASP A 233 -13.08 4.55 5.70
N PRO A 234 -13.17 3.25 6.04
CA PRO A 234 -12.07 2.47 6.59
C PRO A 234 -10.92 2.24 5.59
N ASP A 235 -11.20 2.41 4.29
CA ASP A 235 -10.24 2.33 3.19
C ASP A 235 -9.70 3.70 2.76
N CYS A 236 -9.93 4.73 3.57
CA CYS A 236 -9.25 6.00 3.39
C CYS A 236 -7.73 5.79 3.33
N TYR A 237 -6.99 6.70 2.69
CA TYR A 237 -5.56 6.51 2.52
C TYR A 237 -4.81 7.83 2.45
N ASN A 238 -3.56 7.78 2.88
CA ASN A 238 -2.61 8.86 2.72
C ASN A 238 -2.20 8.97 1.25
N ILE A 239 -2.45 10.13 0.63
CA ILE A 239 -2.15 10.34 -0.81
C ILE A 239 -0.64 10.29 -1.11
N THR A 240 0.23 10.56 -0.14
CA THR A 240 1.68 10.61 -0.31
C THR A 240 2.35 9.24 -0.23
N THR A 241 1.81 8.33 0.60
CA THR A 241 2.40 6.99 0.81
C THR A 241 1.52 5.86 0.27
N GLY A 242 0.25 6.15 0.00
CA GLY A 242 -0.79 5.16 -0.28
C GLY A 242 -1.19 4.31 0.92
N GLU A 243 -0.75 4.65 2.14
CA GLU A 243 -1.07 3.88 3.34
C GLU A 243 -2.53 4.08 3.76
N THR A 244 -3.24 2.97 3.96
CA THR A 244 -4.55 2.90 4.62
C THR A 244 -4.40 2.77 6.14
N PRO A 245 -5.46 3.04 6.93
CA PRO A 245 -5.48 2.73 8.35
C PRO A 245 -5.05 1.31 8.66
N LEU A 246 -5.48 0.35 7.84
CA LEU A 246 -5.13 -1.06 7.99
C LEU A 246 -3.62 -1.27 7.80
N THR A 247 -3.01 -0.68 6.77
CA THR A 247 -1.55 -0.80 6.55
C THR A 247 -0.74 -0.13 7.66
N SER A 248 -1.18 1.03 8.17
CA SER A 248 -0.46 1.73 9.23
C SER A 248 -0.58 1.02 10.58
N ALA A 249 -1.77 0.52 10.94
CA ALA A 249 -1.95 -0.32 12.14
C ALA A 249 -1.14 -1.63 12.02
N ALA A 250 -1.11 -2.24 10.84
CA ALA A 250 -0.34 -3.44 10.58
C ALA A 250 1.17 -3.24 10.74
N GLY A 251 1.72 -2.14 10.22
CA GLY A 251 3.14 -1.82 10.35
C GLY A 251 3.59 -1.32 11.72
N LYS A 252 2.64 -1.05 12.63
CA LYS A 252 2.91 -0.65 14.01
C LYS A 252 2.54 -1.73 15.04
N GLY A 253 1.95 -2.84 14.59
CA GLY A 253 1.62 -3.97 15.44
C GLY A 253 0.34 -3.79 16.27
N HIS A 254 -0.53 -2.86 15.90
CA HIS A 254 -1.76 -2.56 16.65
C HIS A 254 -2.87 -3.57 16.32
N ALA A 255 -2.70 -4.81 16.78
CA ALA A 255 -3.56 -5.96 16.46
C ALA A 255 -5.07 -5.70 16.76
N ILE A 256 -5.39 -5.00 17.85
CA ILE A 256 -6.77 -4.66 18.22
C ILE A 256 -7.41 -3.70 17.20
N ILE A 257 -6.65 -2.70 16.75
CA ILE A 257 -7.11 -1.74 15.73
C ILE A 257 -7.27 -2.44 14.39
N VAL A 258 -6.37 -3.35 14.04
CA VAL A 258 -6.50 -4.18 12.83
C VAL A 258 -7.81 -4.96 12.86
N ARG A 259 -8.12 -5.66 13.96
CA ARG A 259 -9.41 -6.36 14.11
C ARG A 259 -10.59 -5.41 13.92
N LYS A 260 -10.56 -4.24 14.56
CA LYS A 260 -11.63 -3.25 14.46
C LYS A 260 -11.84 -2.73 13.03
N LEU A 261 -10.76 -2.47 12.30
CA LEU A 261 -10.84 -2.04 10.90
C LEU A 261 -11.44 -3.14 10.01
N LEU A 262 -11.10 -4.40 10.26
CA LEU A 262 -11.65 -5.56 9.53
C LEU A 262 -13.15 -5.78 9.83
N GLU A 263 -13.59 -5.58 11.08
CA GLU A 263 -15.02 -5.60 11.45
C GLU A 263 -15.86 -4.55 10.71
N HIS A 264 -15.20 -3.51 10.17
CA HIS A 264 -15.82 -2.47 9.36
C HIS A 264 -15.46 -2.62 7.87
N ASP A 265 -15.19 -3.82 7.37
CA ASP A 265 -14.97 -4.12 5.94
C ASP A 265 -13.74 -3.45 5.30
N ALA A 266 -12.68 -3.15 6.07
CA ALA A 266 -11.42 -2.67 5.50
C ALA A 266 -10.80 -3.69 4.53
N LYS A 267 -10.34 -3.24 3.35
CA LYS A 267 -9.80 -4.14 2.31
C LYS A 267 -8.40 -4.65 2.66
N VAL A 268 -8.33 -5.94 2.99
CA VAL A 268 -7.09 -6.63 3.38
C VAL A 268 -6.06 -6.73 2.26
N ILE A 269 -6.51 -6.76 1.00
CA ILE A 269 -5.65 -6.91 -0.18
C ILE A 269 -5.23 -5.58 -0.83
N ARG A 270 -5.59 -4.44 -0.22
CA ARG A 270 -5.25 -3.12 -0.77
C ARG A 270 -3.76 -2.83 -0.61
N LYS A 271 -3.09 -2.53 -1.73
CA LYS A 271 -1.66 -2.22 -1.77
C LYS A 271 -1.38 -0.75 -1.49
N THR A 272 -0.27 -0.47 -0.81
CA THR A 272 0.33 0.87 -0.72
C THR A 272 0.85 1.34 -2.09
N GLN A 273 1.28 2.60 -2.23
CA GLN A 273 1.92 3.06 -3.47
C GLN A 273 3.23 2.31 -3.78
N LEU A 274 3.93 1.84 -2.75
CA LEU A 274 5.07 0.93 -2.88
C LEU A 274 4.69 -0.51 -3.25
N GLY A 275 3.42 -0.78 -3.57
CA GLY A 275 2.92 -2.10 -3.95
C GLY A 275 2.85 -3.13 -2.81
N ARG A 276 2.93 -2.68 -1.54
CA ARG A 276 3.01 -3.57 -0.37
C ARG A 276 1.63 -3.85 0.21
N LEU A 277 1.39 -5.10 0.58
CA LEU A 277 0.17 -5.53 1.29
C LEU A 277 0.29 -5.24 2.80
N PRO A 278 -0.82 -5.06 3.53
CA PRO A 278 -0.82 -4.95 4.99
C PRO A 278 -0.09 -6.12 5.65
N LEU A 279 -0.31 -7.35 5.17
CA LEU A 279 0.38 -8.56 5.65
C LEU A 279 1.91 -8.46 5.46
N ALA A 280 2.37 -8.03 4.29
CA ALA A 280 3.81 -7.85 4.01
C ALA A 280 4.47 -6.87 4.98
N ILE A 281 3.75 -5.82 5.36
CA ILE A 281 4.24 -4.80 6.28
C ILE A 281 4.28 -5.36 7.71
N ALA A 282 3.23 -6.07 8.16
CA ALA A 282 3.21 -6.71 9.47
C ALA A 282 4.33 -7.75 9.63
N ILE A 283 4.59 -8.55 8.58
CA ILE A 283 5.70 -9.51 8.55
C ILE A 283 7.04 -8.80 8.63
N ARG A 284 7.25 -7.74 7.83
CA ARG A 284 8.52 -6.99 7.84
C ARG A 284 8.90 -6.49 9.23
N HIS A 285 7.91 -6.11 10.02
CA HIS A 285 8.11 -5.58 11.36
C HIS A 285 7.96 -6.63 12.47
N GLY A 286 7.77 -7.91 12.12
CA GLY A 286 7.67 -9.02 13.08
C GLY A 286 6.43 -8.99 13.97
N HIS A 287 5.32 -8.38 13.51
CA HIS A 287 4.11 -8.22 14.31
C HIS A 287 3.18 -9.44 14.23
N TYR A 288 3.55 -10.52 14.92
CA TYR A 288 2.91 -11.85 14.83
C TYR A 288 1.40 -11.84 15.12
N GLY A 289 0.95 -11.14 16.17
CA GLY A 289 -0.49 -11.04 16.49
C GLY A 289 -1.32 -10.42 15.37
N THR A 290 -0.74 -9.45 14.66
CA THR A 290 -1.37 -8.82 13.50
C THR A 290 -1.36 -9.72 12.28
N VAL A 291 -0.28 -10.48 12.07
CA VAL A 291 -0.15 -11.48 11.00
C VAL A 291 -1.24 -12.55 11.12
N MET A 292 -1.47 -13.10 12.32
CA MET A 292 -2.53 -14.07 12.55
C MET A 292 -3.92 -13.53 12.19
N ILE A 293 -4.25 -12.31 12.63
CA ILE A 293 -5.56 -11.70 12.35
C ILE A 293 -5.75 -11.49 10.85
N LEU A 294 -4.73 -10.96 10.16
CA LEU A 294 -4.79 -10.71 8.71
C LEU A 294 -4.91 -12.01 7.91
N LEU A 295 -4.19 -13.07 8.31
CA LEU A 295 -4.26 -14.37 7.63
C LEU A 295 -5.62 -15.04 7.80
N ASN A 296 -6.15 -15.07 9.02
CA ASN A 296 -7.49 -15.60 9.28
C ASN A 296 -8.55 -14.90 8.42
N HIS A 297 -8.43 -13.59 8.24
CA HIS A 297 -9.37 -12.84 7.42
C HIS A 297 -9.19 -13.06 5.90
N LEU A 298 -7.97 -13.37 5.45
CA LEU A 298 -7.66 -13.66 4.04
C LEU A 298 -8.14 -15.06 3.62
N THR A 299 -7.94 -16.08 4.46
CA THR A 299 -8.34 -17.47 4.16
C THR A 299 -9.85 -17.63 4.04
N HIS A 300 -10.64 -16.79 4.71
CA HIS A 300 -12.10 -16.79 4.62
C HIS A 300 -12.68 -16.03 3.42
N LEU A 301 -11.92 -15.15 2.76
CA LEU A 301 -12.45 -14.21 1.76
C LEU A 301 -11.83 -14.30 0.37
N CYS A 302 -10.66 -14.92 0.22
CA CYS A 302 -9.90 -14.91 -1.03
C CYS A 302 -10.01 -16.22 -1.82
N GLY A 303 -10.17 -16.12 -3.14
CA GLY A 303 -9.91 -17.23 -4.07
C GLY A 303 -8.42 -17.38 -4.41
N ASP A 304 -8.05 -18.45 -5.13
CA ASP A 304 -6.66 -18.82 -5.46
C ASP A 304 -5.78 -17.67 -6.02
N ASP A 305 -6.35 -16.75 -6.80
CA ASP A 305 -5.59 -15.65 -7.41
C ASP A 305 -5.16 -14.54 -6.44
N ASP A 306 -5.87 -14.37 -5.32
CA ASP A 306 -5.48 -13.41 -4.29
C ASP A 306 -4.37 -13.97 -3.39
N LEU A 307 -4.33 -15.29 -3.18
CA LEU A 307 -3.26 -15.97 -2.45
C LEU A 307 -1.90 -15.83 -3.16
N ARG A 308 -1.87 -15.81 -4.50
CA ARG A 308 -0.65 -15.52 -5.28
C ARG A 308 -0.05 -14.15 -4.95
N LYS A 309 -0.87 -13.17 -4.57
CA LYS A 309 -0.38 -11.83 -4.20
C LYS A 309 0.34 -11.84 -2.84
N LEU A 310 0.13 -12.86 -2.00
CA LEU A 310 0.80 -13.04 -0.72
C LEU A 310 2.25 -13.51 -0.89
N ARG A 311 2.61 -14.09 -2.05
CA ARG A 311 3.94 -14.65 -2.36
C ARG A 311 5.11 -13.76 -1.91
N SER A 312 5.09 -12.48 -2.29
CA SER A 312 6.17 -11.55 -1.95
C SER A 312 6.31 -11.32 -0.44
N SER A 313 5.21 -11.43 0.31
CA SER A 313 5.19 -11.27 1.77
C SER A 313 5.81 -12.48 2.46
N VAL A 314 5.51 -13.69 1.95
CA VAL A 314 6.01 -14.93 2.55
C VAL A 314 7.47 -15.19 2.19
N MET A 315 7.88 -14.87 0.95
CA MET A 315 9.29 -14.91 0.57
C MET A 315 10.14 -13.98 1.44
N PHE A 316 9.61 -12.81 1.77
CA PHE A 316 10.26 -11.90 2.72
C PHE A 316 10.37 -12.52 4.12
N ALA A 317 9.34 -13.21 4.61
CA ALA A 317 9.38 -13.92 5.90
C ALA A 317 10.48 -15.00 5.92
N LEU A 318 10.61 -15.78 4.84
CA LEU A 318 11.64 -16.81 4.66
C LEU A 318 13.05 -16.20 4.66
N HIS A 319 13.27 -15.11 3.92
CA HIS A 319 14.57 -14.43 3.86
C HIS A 319 14.98 -13.82 5.21
N GLN A 320 14.02 -13.38 6.02
CA GLN A 320 14.28 -12.72 7.30
C GLN A 320 14.18 -13.65 8.51
N ALA A 321 14.05 -14.97 8.30
CA ALA A 321 14.02 -15.96 9.37
C ALA A 321 12.91 -15.74 10.43
N HIS A 322 11.75 -15.20 10.05
CA HIS A 322 10.65 -15.00 11.00
C HIS A 322 9.96 -16.34 11.32
N LEU A 323 10.61 -17.20 12.10
CA LEU A 323 10.16 -18.55 12.45
C LEU A 323 8.69 -18.58 12.93
N LYS A 324 8.33 -17.65 13.82
CA LYS A 324 6.97 -17.53 14.36
C LYS A 324 5.92 -17.13 13.32
N VAL A 325 6.30 -16.36 12.28
CA VAL A 325 5.40 -16.06 11.15
C VAL A 325 5.19 -17.30 10.29
N LEU A 326 6.23 -18.11 10.11
CA LEU A 326 6.18 -19.32 9.30
C LEU A 326 5.40 -20.45 9.99
N GLU A 327 5.52 -20.58 11.32
CA GLU A 327 4.65 -21.43 12.13
C GLU A 327 3.17 -21.05 11.94
N VAL A 328 2.85 -19.75 12.00
CA VAL A 328 1.50 -19.25 11.75
C VAL A 328 1.04 -19.55 10.32
N PHE A 329 1.90 -19.43 9.32
CA PHE A 329 1.54 -19.82 7.95
C PHE A 329 1.24 -21.31 7.82
N ALA A 330 1.93 -22.17 8.57
CA ALA A 330 1.68 -23.60 8.61
C ALA A 330 0.35 -23.94 9.30
N GLU A 331 0.00 -23.23 10.37
CA GLU A 331 -1.24 -23.44 11.14
C GLU A 331 -2.51 -23.06 10.36
N TYR A 332 -2.44 -22.02 9.51
CA TYR A 332 -3.61 -21.45 8.83
C TYR A 332 -3.90 -22.02 7.42
N GLY A 333 -3.18 -23.04 6.96
CA GLY A 333 -3.64 -23.92 5.87
C GLY A 333 -2.63 -24.21 4.75
N GLY A 334 -2.65 -25.47 4.30
CA GLY A 334 -1.82 -26.00 3.23
C GLY A 334 -1.88 -25.23 1.91
N ASP A 335 -2.94 -24.47 1.61
CA ASP A 335 -3.04 -23.67 0.37
C ASP A 335 -2.14 -22.42 0.35
N VAL A 336 -1.94 -21.76 1.50
CA VAL A 336 -1.02 -20.62 1.59
C VAL A 336 0.42 -21.11 1.47
N ALA A 337 0.74 -22.22 2.13
CA ALA A 337 2.03 -22.88 1.99
C ALA A 337 2.26 -23.41 0.56
N ARG A 338 1.25 -24.02 -0.07
CA ARG A 338 1.27 -24.51 -1.47
C ARG A 338 1.42 -23.38 -2.48
N ALA A 339 0.78 -22.22 -2.28
CA ALA A 339 0.95 -21.06 -3.15
C ALA A 339 2.35 -20.39 -3.04
N VAL A 340 3.07 -20.65 -1.94
CA VAL A 340 4.35 -20.01 -1.61
C VAL A 340 5.56 -20.90 -1.93
N LEU A 341 5.46 -22.21 -1.68
CA LEU A 341 6.59 -23.15 -1.74
C LEU A 341 6.72 -23.88 -3.07
N CYS A 342 5.73 -23.78 -3.97
CA CYS A 342 5.82 -24.32 -5.34
C CYS A 342 6.82 -23.57 -6.26
N GLU A 343 7.70 -22.74 -5.71
CA GLU A 343 8.61 -21.89 -6.48
C GLU A 343 10.07 -22.15 -6.09
N PRO A 344 10.98 -22.35 -7.08
CA PRO A 344 12.40 -22.70 -6.86
C PRO A 344 13.17 -21.67 -6.01
N THR A 345 12.65 -20.43 -5.95
CA THR A 345 13.19 -19.36 -5.11
C THR A 345 13.01 -19.61 -3.61
N ALA A 346 11.93 -20.26 -3.18
CA ALA A 346 11.67 -20.50 -1.76
C ALA A 346 12.64 -21.55 -1.20
N LEU A 347 12.88 -22.63 -1.95
CA LEU A 347 13.81 -23.68 -1.55
C LEU A 347 15.25 -23.16 -1.51
N ASN A 348 15.69 -22.35 -2.47
CA ASN A 348 17.01 -21.72 -2.43
C ASN A 348 17.19 -20.79 -1.21
N SER A 349 16.15 -20.06 -0.81
CA SER A 349 16.21 -19.22 0.39
C SER A 349 16.26 -20.05 1.67
N ILE A 350 15.55 -21.19 1.73
CA ILE A 350 15.65 -22.16 2.83
C ILE A 350 17.06 -22.79 2.88
N LYS A 351 17.66 -23.12 1.73
CA LYS A 351 19.05 -23.63 1.61
C LYS A 351 20.08 -22.62 2.15
N GLN A 352 19.84 -21.32 1.95
CA GLN A 352 20.77 -20.27 2.37
C GLN A 352 20.68 -19.94 3.87
N THR A 353 19.56 -20.27 4.52
CA THR A 353 19.30 -19.84 5.90
C THR A 353 19.55 -20.91 6.95
N ASP A 354 19.77 -22.18 6.58
CA ASP A 354 20.09 -23.32 7.47
C ASP A 354 19.00 -23.62 8.52
N GLN A 355 17.72 -23.52 8.12
CA GLN A 355 16.57 -23.51 9.04
C GLN A 355 15.72 -24.78 8.94
N ILE A 356 16.23 -25.87 9.52
CA ILE A 356 15.59 -27.20 9.64
C ILE A 356 14.18 -27.16 10.30
N PRO A 357 13.92 -26.37 11.37
CA PRO A 357 12.60 -26.36 12.02
C PRO A 357 11.45 -25.79 11.17
N ILE A 358 11.77 -25.09 10.08
CA ILE A 358 10.77 -24.53 9.14
C ILE A 358 10.12 -25.66 8.33
N LEU A 359 10.91 -26.61 7.84
CA LEU A 359 10.41 -27.73 7.04
C LEU A 359 9.52 -28.65 7.90
N GLU A 360 9.92 -28.90 9.14
CA GLU A 360 9.11 -29.65 10.11
C GLU A 360 7.77 -28.95 10.40
N SER A 361 7.82 -27.63 10.67
CA SER A 361 6.61 -26.85 10.96
C SER A 361 5.64 -26.83 9.78
N LEU A 362 6.14 -26.62 8.56
CA LEU A 362 5.34 -26.63 7.32
C LEU A 362 4.72 -28.00 7.05
N GLN A 363 5.44 -29.08 7.32
CA GLN A 363 4.95 -30.45 7.20
C GLN A 363 3.85 -30.75 8.23
N THR A 364 4.05 -30.37 9.49
CA THR A 364 3.02 -30.52 10.54
C THR A 364 1.76 -29.71 10.24
N GLY A 365 1.88 -28.63 9.46
CA GLY A 365 0.77 -27.83 8.93
C GLY A 365 0.03 -28.44 7.73
N GLY A 366 0.39 -29.65 7.30
CA GLY A 366 -0.32 -30.38 6.24
C GLY A 366 0.13 -30.07 4.81
N LEU A 367 1.30 -29.44 4.62
CA LEU A 367 1.91 -29.28 3.30
C LEU A 367 2.61 -30.59 2.88
N ASP A 368 2.23 -31.13 1.72
CA ASP A 368 3.05 -32.12 1.01
C ASP A 368 4.23 -31.39 0.33
N ILE A 369 5.39 -31.45 0.98
CA ILE A 369 6.62 -30.80 0.51
C ILE A 369 7.00 -31.30 -0.90
N LEU A 370 6.63 -32.52 -1.27
CA LEU A 370 7.05 -33.14 -2.52
C LEU A 370 6.12 -32.78 -3.68
N ASP A 371 4.79 -32.78 -3.49
CA ASP A 371 3.87 -32.24 -4.52
C ASP A 371 4.15 -30.75 -4.79
N ALA A 372 4.54 -29.99 -3.76
CA ALA A 372 4.93 -28.61 -3.92
C ALA A 372 6.21 -28.46 -4.76
N LEU A 373 7.21 -29.30 -4.53
CA LEU A 373 8.50 -29.21 -5.22
C LEU A 373 8.49 -29.86 -6.62
N ASP A 374 7.71 -30.91 -6.86
CA ASP A 374 7.54 -31.57 -8.17
C ASP A 374 6.92 -30.61 -9.21
N ARG A 375 6.06 -29.69 -8.76
CA ARG A 375 5.48 -28.61 -9.61
C ARG A 375 6.43 -27.45 -9.87
N GLY A 376 7.53 -27.35 -9.12
CA GLY A 376 8.52 -26.26 -9.20
C GLY A 376 9.50 -26.33 -10.37
N ARG A 377 9.43 -27.39 -11.20
CA ARG A 377 10.43 -27.73 -12.24
C ARG A 377 11.85 -27.96 -11.68
N GLU A 378 11.98 -28.41 -10.44
CA GLU A 378 13.25 -28.90 -9.92
C GLU A 378 13.32 -30.42 -10.08
N SER A 379 14.53 -30.96 -10.27
CA SER A 379 14.70 -32.41 -10.38
C SER A 379 14.44 -33.06 -9.01
N PHE A 380 13.79 -34.22 -9.00
CA PHE A 380 13.57 -34.99 -7.79
C PHE A 380 14.90 -35.28 -7.05
N HIS A 381 15.99 -35.48 -7.81
CA HIS A 381 17.36 -35.55 -7.33
C HIS A 381 17.78 -34.37 -6.44
N ASP A 382 17.61 -33.13 -6.91
CA ASP A 382 18.05 -31.93 -6.18
C ASP A 382 17.30 -31.77 -4.86
N ILE A 383 16.01 -32.11 -4.86
CA ILE A 383 15.14 -32.06 -3.70
C ILE A 383 15.58 -33.11 -2.68
N LEU A 384 15.79 -34.36 -3.12
CA LEU A 384 16.28 -35.45 -2.29
C LEU A 384 17.65 -35.14 -1.69
N ASN A 385 18.58 -34.58 -2.47
CA ASN A 385 19.92 -34.23 -2.00
C ASN A 385 19.86 -33.20 -0.87
N VAL A 386 18.98 -32.20 -0.98
CA VAL A 386 18.77 -31.19 0.08
C VAL A 386 18.17 -31.84 1.32
N LEU A 387 17.14 -32.66 1.16
CA LEU A 387 16.49 -33.34 2.29
C LEU A 387 17.43 -34.31 3.00
N LEU A 388 18.22 -35.10 2.27
CA LEU A 388 19.18 -36.06 2.83
C LEU A 388 20.37 -35.36 3.50
N LYS A 389 20.91 -34.30 2.88
CA LYS A 389 22.08 -33.57 3.39
C LYS A 389 21.78 -32.80 4.68
N TYR A 390 20.60 -32.18 4.78
CA TYR A 390 20.27 -31.28 5.89
C TYR A 390 19.25 -31.88 6.87
N CYS A 391 18.58 -32.97 6.51
CA CYS A 391 17.52 -33.59 7.30
C CYS A 391 17.54 -35.14 7.26
N PRO A 392 18.64 -35.82 7.65
CA PRO A 392 18.79 -37.28 7.51
C PRO A 392 17.83 -38.10 8.39
N ASP A 393 17.37 -37.54 9.51
CA ASP A 393 16.50 -38.22 10.49
C ASP A 393 14.99 -38.04 10.20
N LEU A 394 14.63 -37.39 9.08
CA LEU A 394 13.23 -37.14 8.75
C LEU A 394 12.51 -38.48 8.46
N PRO A 395 11.27 -38.70 8.95
CA PRO A 395 10.53 -39.94 8.71
C PRO A 395 10.00 -39.97 7.27
N TYR A 396 10.88 -40.25 6.31
CA TYR A 396 10.61 -40.14 4.88
C TYR A 396 9.30 -40.86 4.48
N GLN A 397 9.01 -42.08 4.96
CA GLN A 397 7.72 -42.73 4.68
C GLN A 397 6.48 -41.87 4.95
N ARG A 398 6.52 -41.03 6.00
CA ARG A 398 5.43 -40.13 6.39
C ARG A 398 5.40 -38.85 5.53
N ILE A 399 6.56 -38.45 5.01
CA ILE A 399 6.75 -37.26 4.17
C ILE A 399 6.21 -37.50 2.76
N PHE A 400 6.47 -38.68 2.22
CA PHE A 400 6.05 -39.06 0.87
C PHE A 400 4.59 -39.56 0.81
N GLY A 401 3.76 -39.28 1.81
CA GLY A 401 2.33 -39.62 1.78
C GLY A 401 2.05 -41.13 1.67
N GLY A 402 2.95 -41.97 2.18
CA GLY A 402 2.90 -43.42 2.02
C GLY A 402 3.50 -43.96 0.71
N TYR A 403 3.91 -43.09 -0.23
CA TYR A 403 4.73 -43.48 -1.37
C TYR A 403 6.17 -43.72 -0.92
N LYS A 404 6.78 -44.79 -1.43
CA LYS A 404 8.14 -45.16 -1.07
C LYS A 404 9.11 -44.31 -1.92
N PRO A 405 10.02 -43.51 -1.33
CA PRO A 405 10.89 -42.57 -2.06
C PRO A 405 11.66 -43.22 -3.22
N LEU A 406 12.12 -44.45 -3.00
CA LEU A 406 12.83 -45.27 -3.98
C LEU A 406 11.99 -45.63 -5.21
N ASP A 407 10.68 -45.88 -5.05
CA ASP A 407 9.80 -46.21 -6.18
C ASP A 407 9.66 -44.99 -7.12
N ARG A 408 9.68 -43.77 -6.56
CA ARG A 408 9.59 -42.52 -7.34
C ARG A 408 10.90 -42.20 -8.06
N THR A 409 12.06 -42.37 -7.41
CA THR A 409 13.36 -42.20 -8.10
C THR A 409 13.49 -43.17 -9.26
N VAL A 410 13.08 -44.43 -9.07
CA VAL A 410 13.12 -45.46 -10.11
C VAL A 410 12.12 -45.16 -11.22
N THR A 411 10.90 -44.71 -10.89
CA THR A 411 9.90 -44.29 -11.88
C THR A 411 10.41 -43.17 -12.79
N ASN A 412 11.22 -42.26 -12.23
CA ASN A 412 11.81 -41.12 -12.94
C ASN A 412 13.11 -41.47 -13.69
N ASN A 413 13.61 -42.72 -13.60
CA ASN A 413 14.89 -43.17 -14.15
C ASN A 413 16.09 -42.32 -13.67
N ASP A 414 16.09 -41.95 -12.39
CA ASP A 414 17.07 -41.04 -11.78
C ASP A 414 18.16 -41.83 -11.04
N GLU A 415 19.25 -42.15 -11.76
CA GLU A 415 20.37 -42.96 -11.23
C GLU A 415 21.04 -42.31 -10.01
N ASP A 416 21.29 -41.01 -10.07
CA ASP A 416 22.02 -40.31 -9.01
C ASP A 416 21.17 -40.20 -7.74
N ALA A 417 19.85 -40.02 -7.86
CA ALA A 417 18.95 -40.01 -6.72
C ALA A 417 18.83 -41.39 -6.06
N VAL A 418 18.86 -42.47 -6.86
CA VAL A 418 18.90 -43.85 -6.36
C VAL A 418 20.17 -44.10 -5.56
N LYS A 419 21.35 -43.70 -6.07
CA LYS A 419 22.62 -43.83 -5.34
C LYS A 419 22.61 -43.06 -4.02
N LEU A 420 22.11 -41.82 -4.02
CA LEU A 420 22.02 -41.01 -2.80
C LEU A 420 21.15 -41.67 -1.72
N LEU A 421 20.00 -42.22 -2.09
CA LEU A 421 19.11 -42.93 -1.16
C LEU A 421 19.74 -44.21 -0.60
N LEU A 422 20.48 -44.95 -1.44
CA LEU A 422 21.11 -46.21 -1.04
C LEU A 422 22.32 -45.98 -0.11
N GLN A 423 23.13 -44.94 -0.37
CA GLN A 423 24.34 -44.62 0.40
C GLN A 423 24.07 -44.13 1.82
N GLN A 424 22.98 -43.40 2.06
CA GLN A 424 22.73 -42.75 3.35
C GLN A 424 21.96 -43.61 4.37
N ASP A 425 21.59 -44.85 4.03
CA ASP A 425 20.80 -45.74 4.90
C ASP A 425 19.54 -45.05 5.48
N ALA A 426 18.93 -44.17 4.68
CA ALA A 426 17.93 -43.20 5.08
C ALA A 426 16.57 -43.87 5.36
N GLY A 427 16.47 -44.66 6.44
CA GLY A 427 15.22 -45.14 7.03
C GLY A 427 14.29 -45.92 6.08
N LEU A 428 14.82 -46.46 4.99
CA LEU A 428 14.10 -47.35 4.09
C LEU A 428 14.35 -48.75 4.61
N ASP A 429 13.32 -49.47 5.08
CA ASP A 429 13.41 -50.92 5.34
C ASP A 429 13.89 -51.61 4.05
N LYS A 430 15.22 -51.77 3.92
CA LYS A 430 15.93 -52.24 2.72
C LYS A 430 15.41 -53.59 2.23
N VAL A 431 14.68 -54.33 3.06
CA VAL A 431 14.29 -55.71 2.78
C VAL A 431 12.92 -55.80 2.08
N GLU A 432 11.95 -54.93 2.37
CA GLU A 432 10.59 -55.04 1.80
C GLU A 432 10.36 -54.19 0.53
N LEU A 433 11.25 -53.23 0.26
CA LEU A 433 11.05 -52.18 -0.75
C LEU A 433 11.58 -52.53 -2.14
N LEU A 434 12.65 -53.31 -2.19
CA LEU A 434 13.35 -53.55 -3.43
C LEU A 434 12.57 -54.38 -4.47
N PRO A 435 11.72 -55.37 -4.14
CA PRO A 435 11.09 -56.22 -5.17
C PRO A 435 10.19 -55.48 -6.17
N ILE A 436 9.47 -54.42 -5.76
CA ILE A 436 8.54 -53.68 -6.64
C ILE A 436 9.31 -52.69 -7.53
N SER A 437 10.16 -51.87 -6.93
CA SER A 437 11.07 -50.94 -7.62
C SER A 437 11.89 -51.65 -8.70
N ILE A 438 12.43 -52.82 -8.37
CA ILE A 438 13.27 -53.60 -9.27
C ILE A 438 12.50 -54.16 -10.47
N LYS A 439 11.31 -54.73 -10.24
CA LYS A 439 10.43 -55.18 -11.32
C LYS A 439 10.09 -54.03 -12.28
N LEU A 440 9.84 -52.84 -11.73
CA LEU A 440 9.55 -51.64 -12.52
C LEU A 440 10.74 -51.22 -13.38
N ALA A 441 11.94 -51.17 -12.81
CA ALA A 441 13.17 -50.82 -13.52
C ALA A 441 13.47 -51.83 -14.66
N ALA A 442 13.32 -53.12 -14.38
CA ALA A 442 13.51 -54.19 -15.35
C ALA A 442 12.49 -54.15 -16.49
N ALA A 443 11.20 -53.98 -16.19
CA ALA A 443 10.14 -53.86 -17.19
C ALA A 443 10.31 -52.63 -18.09
N ARG A 444 10.84 -51.52 -17.55
CA ARG A 444 11.03 -50.27 -18.29
C ARG A 444 12.37 -50.14 -19.01
N GLY A 445 13.32 -51.02 -18.75
CA GLY A 445 14.62 -51.02 -19.42
C GLY A 445 15.64 -50.05 -18.81
N TYR A 446 15.52 -49.72 -17.52
CA TYR A 446 16.39 -48.76 -16.84
C TYR A 446 17.69 -49.42 -16.37
N ASP A 447 18.61 -49.65 -17.30
CA ASP A 447 19.89 -50.36 -17.11
C ASP A 447 20.81 -49.70 -16.08
N CYS A 448 21.00 -48.38 -16.12
CA CYS A 448 21.83 -47.66 -15.16
C CYS A 448 21.28 -47.73 -13.72
N VAL A 449 19.96 -47.54 -13.57
CA VAL A 449 19.28 -47.64 -12.28
C VAL A 449 19.35 -49.07 -11.71
N LEU A 450 19.22 -50.09 -12.57
CA LEU A 450 19.38 -51.49 -12.17
C LEU A 450 20.80 -51.79 -11.68
N ARG A 451 21.84 -51.29 -12.37
CA ARG A 451 23.23 -51.43 -11.89
C ARG A 451 23.42 -50.78 -10.53
N ALA A 452 22.89 -49.58 -10.34
CA ALA A 452 22.98 -48.87 -9.06
C ALA A 452 22.29 -49.63 -7.92
N LEU A 453 21.11 -50.21 -8.17
CA LEU A 453 20.40 -51.03 -7.19
C LEU A 453 21.16 -52.33 -6.85
N MET A 454 21.72 -53.01 -7.86
CA MET A 454 22.47 -54.26 -7.68
C MET A 454 23.84 -54.06 -7.03
N ALA A 455 24.49 -52.91 -7.22
CA ALA A 455 25.80 -52.62 -6.64
C ALA A 455 25.77 -52.44 -5.11
N GLU A 456 24.68 -51.88 -4.57
CA GLU A 456 24.58 -51.48 -3.15
C GLU A 456 23.84 -52.51 -2.27
N SER A 457 23.23 -53.56 -2.85
CA SER A 457 22.46 -54.54 -2.08
C SER A 457 22.93 -55.97 -2.35
N GLU A 458 23.67 -56.55 -1.40
CA GLU A 458 24.11 -57.95 -1.48
C GLU A 458 22.94 -58.95 -1.45
N HIS A 459 21.82 -58.59 -0.81
CA HIS A 459 20.58 -59.38 -0.78
C HIS A 459 19.88 -59.49 -2.14
N LEU A 460 20.13 -58.57 -3.07
CA LEU A 460 19.56 -58.67 -4.42
C LEU A 460 20.18 -59.76 -5.26
N LYS A 461 21.36 -60.24 -4.88
CA LYS A 461 22.04 -61.37 -5.51
C LYS A 461 21.41 -62.71 -5.13
N GLU A 462 20.43 -62.71 -4.21
CA GLU A 462 19.64 -63.90 -3.91
C GLU A 462 18.76 -64.30 -5.10
N ARG A 463 18.80 -65.58 -5.46
CA ARG A 463 18.23 -66.19 -6.68
C ARG A 463 16.76 -65.82 -7.00
N ILE A 464 15.97 -65.47 -6.00
CA ILE A 464 14.51 -65.24 -6.13
C ILE A 464 14.21 -63.87 -6.76
N VAL A 465 14.95 -62.82 -6.41
CA VAL A 465 14.72 -61.46 -6.93
C VAL A 465 15.20 -61.34 -8.37
N HIS A 466 16.29 -62.02 -8.70
CA HIS A 466 16.85 -62.08 -10.05
C HIS A 466 15.93 -62.77 -11.10
N SER A 467 15.19 -63.80 -10.71
CA SER A 467 14.22 -64.44 -11.62
C SER A 467 13.07 -63.50 -11.98
N ASP A 468 12.58 -62.76 -11.00
CA ASP A 468 11.47 -61.82 -11.16
C ASP A 468 11.87 -60.62 -12.05
N MET A 469 13.13 -60.18 -11.94
CA MET A 469 13.74 -59.17 -12.83
C MET A 469 13.82 -59.64 -14.27
N LEU A 470 14.34 -60.86 -14.48
CA LEU A 470 14.55 -61.39 -15.82
C LEU A 470 13.20 -61.62 -16.52
N ARG A 471 12.22 -62.16 -15.81
CA ARG A 471 10.85 -62.30 -16.33
C ARG A 471 10.27 -60.95 -16.74
N ALA A 472 10.33 -59.94 -15.87
CA ALA A 472 9.82 -58.61 -16.19
C ALA A 472 10.52 -57.99 -17.41
N ALA A 473 11.83 -58.23 -17.58
CA ALA A 473 12.58 -57.76 -18.75
C ALA A 473 12.18 -58.49 -20.03
N ILE A 474 11.99 -59.82 -19.98
CA ILE A 474 11.56 -60.66 -21.10
C ILE A 474 10.13 -60.31 -21.53
N ASP A 475 9.18 -60.28 -20.60
CA ASP A 475 7.77 -59.96 -20.85
C ASP A 475 7.61 -58.56 -21.51
N ASN A 476 8.57 -57.66 -21.31
CA ASN A 476 8.57 -56.30 -21.86
C ASN A 476 9.59 -56.08 -23.00
N GLY A 477 10.25 -57.14 -23.51
CA GLY A 477 11.17 -57.05 -24.64
C GLY A 477 12.43 -56.20 -24.40
N ARG A 478 12.96 -56.18 -23.18
CA ARG A 478 14.11 -55.34 -22.77
C ARG A 478 15.43 -56.09 -22.94
N GLU A 479 15.86 -56.29 -24.19
CA GLU A 479 17.09 -57.02 -24.54
C GLU A 479 18.36 -56.53 -23.80
N GLY A 480 18.51 -55.20 -23.65
CA GLY A 480 19.65 -54.61 -22.95
C GLY A 480 19.70 -54.99 -21.46
N VAL A 481 18.54 -55.08 -20.80
CA VAL A 481 18.44 -55.53 -19.40
C VAL A 481 18.66 -57.03 -19.30
N VAL A 482 18.13 -57.82 -20.23
CA VAL A 482 18.37 -59.28 -20.30
C VAL A 482 19.87 -59.57 -20.41
N LYS A 483 20.57 -58.89 -21.31
CA LYS A 483 22.02 -59.04 -21.48
C LYS A 483 22.78 -58.67 -20.21
N LEU A 484 22.42 -57.57 -19.58
CA LEU A 484 23.02 -57.10 -18.34
C LEU A 484 22.83 -58.11 -17.19
N LEU A 485 21.63 -58.67 -17.04
CA LEU A 485 21.34 -59.69 -16.02
C LEU A 485 22.08 -61.01 -16.27
N LEU A 486 22.30 -61.39 -17.54
CA LEU A 486 23.11 -62.55 -17.91
C LEU A 486 24.60 -62.34 -17.64
N GLU A 487 25.13 -61.14 -17.92
CA GLU A 487 26.52 -60.76 -17.65
C GLU A 487 26.86 -60.76 -16.15
N GLU A 488 25.90 -60.43 -15.29
CA GLU A 488 26.01 -60.48 -13.82
C GLU A 488 25.92 -61.92 -13.23
N GLY A 489 25.83 -62.96 -14.07
CA GLY A 489 26.03 -64.35 -13.67
C GLY A 489 24.77 -65.21 -13.48
N LEU A 490 23.66 -64.87 -14.13
CA LEU A 490 22.41 -65.64 -14.03
C LEU A 490 22.42 -66.92 -14.90
N ASP A 491 21.92 -68.03 -14.35
CA ASP A 491 21.70 -69.27 -15.10
C ASP A 491 20.39 -69.18 -15.92
N PRO A 492 20.44 -69.16 -17.27
CA PRO A 492 19.25 -69.09 -18.13
C PRO A 492 18.38 -70.35 -18.07
N ALA A 493 18.86 -71.44 -17.44
CA ALA A 493 18.11 -72.67 -17.24
C ALA A 493 17.12 -72.62 -16.06
N TYR A 494 16.95 -71.46 -15.42
CA TYR A 494 16.00 -71.31 -14.32
C TYR A 494 14.56 -71.56 -14.78
N VAL A 495 13.87 -72.42 -14.03
CA VAL A 495 12.46 -72.77 -14.19
C VAL A 495 11.69 -72.02 -13.11
N ASP A 496 10.68 -71.26 -13.53
CA ASP A 496 9.86 -70.48 -12.60
C ASP A 496 8.97 -71.38 -11.72
N PRO A 497 8.28 -70.83 -10.69
CA PRO A 497 7.33 -71.60 -9.88
C PRO A 497 6.15 -72.18 -10.67
N VAL A 498 5.94 -71.75 -11.91
CA VAL A 498 4.87 -72.17 -12.82
C VAL A 498 5.34 -73.29 -13.78
N GLY A 499 6.64 -73.62 -13.79
CA GLY A 499 7.23 -74.72 -14.54
C GLY A 499 7.76 -74.35 -15.93
N GLU A 500 7.84 -73.05 -16.28
CA GLU A 500 8.35 -72.61 -17.58
C GLU A 500 9.80 -72.12 -17.48
N THR A 501 10.65 -72.57 -18.40
CA THR A 501 12.03 -72.10 -18.52
C THR A 501 12.03 -70.71 -19.15
N LEU A 502 12.80 -69.77 -18.59
CA LEU A 502 12.89 -68.38 -19.10
C LEU A 502 13.34 -68.30 -20.58
N LEU A 503 14.09 -69.31 -21.04
CA LEU A 503 14.48 -69.55 -22.44
C LEU A 503 13.31 -69.80 -23.42
N VAL A 504 12.13 -70.18 -22.92
CA VAL A 504 10.93 -70.43 -23.74
C VAL A 504 10.07 -69.17 -23.85
N MET A 505 10.18 -68.24 -22.89
CA MET A 505 9.39 -67.00 -22.84
C MET A 505 10.02 -65.83 -23.61
N GLY A 506 11.34 -65.77 -23.72
CA GLY A 506 12.08 -64.76 -24.50
C GLY A 506 12.57 -65.29 -25.83
#